data_AF-A0A941XVY1-F1
#
_entry.id   AF-A0A941XVY1-F1
#
_cell.length_a   1.000
_cell.length_b   1.000
_cell.length_c   1.000
_cell.angle_alpha   90.00
_cell.angle_beta   90.00
_cell.angle_gamma   90.00
#
_symmetry.space_group_name_H-M   'P 1'
#
loop_
_entity.id
_entity.type
_entity.pdbx_description
1 polymer ?
#
loop_
_entity_poly.entity_id
_entity_poly.type
_entity_poly.pdbx_seq_one_letter_code
_entity_poly.pdbx_strand_id
1 'polypeptide(L)' 'MFKVDNEFKNATIARTIRFTETLFDDLNRIAQENDISFNLLVLQCCKYALDNMEPTERTE' A
#
# COMPACT_ATOMS: atom_id res chain seq x y z
N MET A 1 13.80 -12.67 6.64
CA MET A 1 12.72 -13.68 6.55
C MET A 1 11.41 -12.91 6.55
N PHE A 2 10.67 -12.94 5.44
CA PHE A 2 9.43 -12.19 5.27
C PHE A 2 8.34 -12.83 6.16
N LYS A 3 7.81 -12.07 7.11
CA LYS A 3 6.71 -12.50 7.98
C LYS A 3 5.44 -11.82 7.48
N VAL A 4 4.48 -12.61 7.02
CA VAL A 4 3.17 -12.13 6.59
C VAL A 4 2.37 -11.79 7.85
N ASP A 5 2.21 -10.50 8.14
CA ASP A 5 1.38 -10.02 9.24
C ASP A 5 -0.05 -9.74 8.76
N ASN A 6 -1.04 -10.12 9.58
CA ASN A 6 -2.46 -10.22 9.22
C ASN A 6 -3.28 -8.95 9.53
N GLU A 7 -2.62 -7.84 9.90
CA GLU A 7 -3.28 -6.58 10.31
C GLU A 7 -4.24 -6.01 9.26
N PHE A 8 -4.05 -6.34 7.98
CA PHE A 8 -4.84 -5.77 6.88
C PHE A 8 -6.09 -6.56 6.50
N LYS A 9 -6.39 -7.67 7.18
CA LYS A 9 -7.60 -8.48 6.90
C LYS A 9 -8.92 -7.71 7.08
N ASN A 10 -8.90 -6.59 7.81
CA ASN A 10 -10.09 -5.82 8.17
C ASN A 10 -10.12 -4.40 7.58
N ALA A 11 -9.46 -4.14 6.44
CA ALA A 11 -9.63 -2.88 5.73
C ALA A 11 -11.09 -2.78 5.21
N THR A 12 -11.97 -2.16 6.00
CA THR A 12 -13.44 -2.14 5.79
C THR A 12 -13.96 -0.82 5.23
N ILE A 13 -13.14 0.23 5.18
CA ILE A 13 -13.57 1.55 4.71
C ILE A 13 -13.20 1.70 3.23
N ALA A 14 -14.19 1.60 2.35
CA ALA A 14 -14.00 1.86 0.93
C ALA A 14 -13.67 3.34 0.67
N ARG A 15 -12.61 3.57 -0.11
CA ARG A 15 -12.17 4.90 -0.56
C ARG A 15 -11.84 4.86 -2.04
N THR A 16 -12.30 5.87 -2.77
CA THR A 16 -11.97 6.05 -4.18
C THR A 16 -10.79 7.02 -4.30
N ILE A 17 -9.72 6.58 -4.96
CA ILE A 17 -8.56 7.39 -5.29
C ILE A 17 -8.27 7.26 -6.79
N ARG A 18 -7.62 8.28 -7.37
CA ARG A 18 -7.27 8.27 -8.80
C ARG A 18 -5.76 8.01 -8.94
N PHE A 19 -5.41 7.15 -9.88
CA PHE A 19 -4.03 6.88 -10.28
C PHE A 19 -3.80 7.42 -11.69
N THR A 20 -2.55 7.75 -12.02
CA THR A 20 -2.15 7.86 -13.43
C THR A 20 -2.14 6.47 -14.05
N GLU A 21 -2.33 6.39 -15.36
CA GLU A 21 -2.39 5.12 -16.10
C GLU A 21 -1.13 4.28 -15.87
N THR A 22 0.06 4.89 -16.05
CA THR A 22 1.34 4.22 -15.84
C THR A 22 1.49 3.66 -14.43
N LEU A 23 1.11 4.43 -13.39
CA LEU A 23 1.24 3.98 -12.02
C LEU A 23 0.25 2.85 -11.71
N PHE A 24 -0.96 2.93 -12.23
CA PHE A 24 -1.94 1.87 -12.07
C PHE A 24 -1.45 0.56 -12.70
N ASP A 25 -0.94 0.61 -13.94
CA ASP A 25 -0.46 -0.58 -14.65
C ASP A 25 0.71 -1.24 -13.93
N ASP A 26 1.68 -0.45 -13.45
CA ASP A 26 2.81 -0.97 -12.69
C ASP A 26 2.37 -1.64 -11.39
N LEU A 27 1.50 -0.99 -10.60
CA LEU A 27 0.97 -1.57 -9.37
C LEU A 27 0.13 -2.81 -9.63
N ASN A 28 -0.70 -2.80 -10.68
CA ASN A 28 -1.55 -3.94 -11.03
C ASN A 28 -0.72 -5.15 -11.49
N ARG A 29 0.34 -4.92 -12.27
CA ARG A 29 1.29 -5.96 -12.66
C ARG A 29 1.99 -6.56 -11.43
N ILE A 30 2.50 -5.72 -10.52
CA ILE A 30 3.15 -6.19 -9.29
C ILE A 30 2.18 -7.03 -8.44
N ALA A 31 0.92 -6.59 -8.31
CA ALA A 31 -0.08 -7.33 -7.56
C ALA A 31 -0.33 -8.73 -8.17
N GLN A 32 -0.43 -8.83 -9.49
CA GLN A 32 -0.61 -10.09 -10.21
C GLN A 32 0.60 -11.02 -10.10
N GLU A 33 1.82 -10.49 -10.29
CA GLU A 33 3.06 -11.26 -10.19
C GLU A 33 3.27 -11.88 -8.79
N ASN A 34 2.73 -11.23 -7.75
CA ASN A 34 2.85 -11.67 -6.36
C ASN A 34 1.59 -12.40 -5.84
N ASP A 35 0.60 -12.66 -6.70
CA ASP A 35 -0.69 -13.30 -6.35
C ASP A 35 -1.39 -12.64 -5.15
N ILE A 36 -1.43 -11.30 -5.14
CA ILE A 36 -2.11 -10.51 -4.12
C ILE A 36 -3.16 -9.59 -4.73
N SER A 37 -4.17 -9.22 -3.94
CA SER A 37 -5.15 -8.23 -4.38
C SER A 37 -4.50 -6.85 -4.50
N PHE A 38 -4.95 -6.07 -5.49
CA PHE A 38 -4.52 -4.68 -5.66
C PHE A 38 -4.70 -3.85 -4.37
N ASN A 39 -5.81 -4.07 -3.66
CA ASN A 39 -6.06 -3.40 -2.37
C ASN A 39 -4.99 -3.75 -1.31
N LEU A 40 -4.59 -5.02 -1.22
CA LEU A 40 -3.55 -5.44 -0.28
C LEU A 40 -2.21 -4.78 -0.61
N LEU A 41 -1.85 -4.71 -1.90
CA LEU A 41 -0.64 -4.01 -2.34
C LEU A 41 -0.67 -2.53 -1.95
N VAL A 42 -1.77 -1.83 -2.24
CA VAL A 42 -1.92 -0.40 -1.90
C VAL A 42 -1.74 -0.17 -0.40
N LEU A 43 -2.33 -1.01 0.45
CA LEU A 43 -2.18 -0.90 1.91
C LEU A 43 -0.73 -1.09 2.36
N GLN A 44 -0.01 -2.05 1.77
CA GLN A 44 1.41 -2.27 2.05
C GLN A 44 2.27 -1.08 1.60
N CYS A 45 2.02 -0.53 0.42
CA CYS A 45 2.68 0.68 -0.06
C CYS A 45 2.48 1.85 0.91
N CYS A 46 1.24 2.06 1.39
CA CYS A 46 0.94 3.10 2.38
C CYS A 46 1.66 2.85 3.72
N LYS A 47 1.64 1.62 4.25
CA LYS A 47 2.33 1.29 5.50
C LYS A 47 3.84 1.54 5.38
N TYR A 48 4.46 1.04 4.31
CA TYR A 48 5.88 1.24 4.06
C TYR A 48 6.24 2.72 3.96
N ALA A 49 5.44 3.51 3.23
CA ALA A 49 5.67 4.95 3.10
C ALA A 49 5.59 5.66 4.45
N LEU A 50 4.63 5.30 5.32
CA LEU A 50 4.50 5.87 6.67
C LEU A 50 5.64 5.45 7.61
N ASP A 51 6.04 4.18 7.56
CA ASP A 51 7.10 3.62 8.41
C ASP A 51 8.50 4.17 8.05
N ASN A 52 8.69 4.56 6.78
CA ASN A 52 9.96 5.12 6.26
C ASN A 52 9.88 6.62 5.98
N MET A 53 8.80 7.28 6.36
CA MET A 53 8.73 8.73 6.27
C MET A 53 9.71 9.31 7.29
N GLU A 54 10.62 10.16 6.85
CA GLU A 54 11.43 10.97 7.76
C GLU A 54 10.50 11.59 8.80
N PRO A 55 10.81 11.48 10.11
CA PRO A 55 10.01 12.14 11.13
C PRO A 55 10.01 13.62 10.78
N THR A 56 8.86 14.12 10.35
CA THR A 56 8.67 15.55 10.20
C THR A 56 8.91 16.11 11.59
N GLU A 57 9.97 16.88 11.81
CA GLU A 57 10.07 17.72 12.99
C GLU A 57 8.80 18.57 13.01
N ARG A 58 7.78 18.13 13.76
CA ARG A 58 6.67 19.00 14.14
C ARG A 58 7.29 19.98 15.12
N THR A 59 7.80 21.08 14.60
CA THR A 59 7.90 22.30 15.39
C THR A 59 6.45 22.69 15.70
N GLU A 60 6.03 22.39 16.92
CA GLU A 60 4.79 22.89 17.53
C GLU A 60 4.78 24.41 17.60
#